data_AF-A0A938PTR0-F1
#
_entry.id   AF-A0A938PTR0-F1
#
_cell.length_a   1.000
_cell.length_b   1.000
_cell.length_c   1.000
_cell.angle_alpha   90.00
_cell.angle_beta   90.00
_cell.angle_gamma   90.00
#
_symmetry.space_group_name_H-M   'P 1'
#
loop_
_entity.id
_entity.type
_entity.pdbx_description
1 polymer ?
#
loop_
_entity_poly.entity_id
_entity_poly.type
_entity_poly.pdbx_seq_one_letter_code
_entity_poly.pdbx_strand_id
1 'polypeptide(L)' 'ANPDVEIRDGVAVTKMRVREVTADPERARLWAAGAEAYPPYIEYQGKTSRVIPVFIAEPV' A
#
# COMPACT_ATOMS: atom_id res chain seq x y z
N ALA A 1 7.11 -16.16 -3.09
CA ALA A 1 6.75 -14.75 -3.41
C ALA A 1 8.01 -14.03 -3.87
N ASN A 2 7.89 -13.06 -4.80
CA ASN A 2 9.00 -12.21 -5.23
C ASN A 2 8.72 -10.76 -4.80
N PRO A 3 9.52 -10.17 -3.89
CA PRO A 3 9.28 -8.82 -3.38
C PRO A 3 10.03 -7.73 -4.17
N ASP A 4 10.81 -8.08 -5.20
CA ASP A 4 11.49 -7.11 -6.07
C ASP A 4 10.54 -6.68 -7.20
N VAL A 5 10.28 -5.37 -7.30
CA VAL A 5 9.31 -4.79 -8.26
C VAL A 5 9.88 -3.53 -8.93
N GLU A 6 9.23 -3.11 -10.01
CA GLU A 6 9.45 -1.79 -10.63
C GLU A 6 8.17 -0.97 -10.52
N ILE A 7 8.26 0.25 -10.00
CA ILE A 7 7.14 1.20 -9.93
C ILE A 7 7.38 2.32 -10.93
N ARG A 8 6.34 2.66 -11.68
CA ARG A 8 6.32 3.81 -12.58
C ARG A 8 5.44 4.92 -12.00
N ASP A 9 6.04 6.08 -11.80
CA ASP A 9 5.35 7.31 -11.45
C ASP A 9 5.55 8.34 -12.58
N GLY A 10 4.50 8.52 -13.40
CA GLY A 10 4.58 9.27 -14.65
C GLY A 10 5.64 8.71 -15.60
N VAL A 11 6.74 9.45 -15.80
CA VAL A 11 7.87 9.06 -16.66
C VAL A 11 9.01 8.38 -15.89
N ALA A 12 9.02 8.47 -14.55
CA ALA A 12 10.06 7.90 -13.72
C ALA A 12 9.77 6.41 -13.47
N VAL A 13 10.79 5.57 -13.62
CA VAL A 13 10.73 4.13 -13.28
C VAL A 13 11.79 3.85 -12.23
N THR A 14 11.38 3.22 -11.13
CA THR A 14 12.26 2.96 -9.98
C THR A 14 12.13 1.50 -9.56
N LYS A 15 13.28 0.84 -9.38
CA LYS A 15 13.34 -0.48 -8.76
C LYS A 15 13.09 -0.33 -7.27
N MET A 16 12.18 -1.13 -6.73
CA MET A 16 11.80 -1.08 -5.33
C MET A 16 11.69 -2.48 -4.76
N ARG A 17 11.87 -2.57 -3.44
CA ARG A 17 11.59 -3.76 -2.65
C ARG A 17 10.32 -3.53 -1.84
N VAL A 18 9.34 -4.43 -1.96
CA VAL A 18 8.08 -4.35 -1.24
C VAL A 18 8.07 -5.20 0.02
N ARG A 19 7.40 -4.70 1.06
CA ARG A 19 7.03 -5.47 2.27
C ARG A 19 5.58 -5.22 2.65
N GLU A 20 4.90 -6.25 3.10
CA GLU A 20 3.57 -6.10 3.70
C GLU A 20 3.70 -5.47 5.10
N VAL A 21 2.79 -4.55 5.42
CA VAL A 21 2.71 -3.92 6.74
C VAL A 21 1.63 -4.61 7.56
N THR A 22 2.08 -5.46 8.49
CA THR A 22 1.18 -6.22 9.37
C THR A 22 1.01 -5.57 10.74
N ALA A 23 1.91 -4.66 11.15
CA ALA A 23 1.81 -3.97 12.42
C ALA A 23 0.67 -2.93 12.42
N ASP A 24 -0.27 -3.06 13.35
CA ASP A 24 -1.50 -2.24 13.38
C ASP A 24 -1.25 -0.72 13.38
N PRO A 25 -0.33 -0.15 14.20
CA PRO A 25 -0.13 1.30 14.23
C PRO A 25 0.44 1.85 12.91
N GLU A 26 1.40 1.16 12.31
CA GLU A 26 2.02 1.57 11.05
C GLU A 26 1.02 1.43 9.90
N ARG A 27 0.31 0.31 9.84
CA ARG A 27 -0.71 0.04 8.83
C ARG A 27 -1.87 1.03 8.91
N ALA A 28 -2.32 1.38 10.12
CA ALA A 28 -3.44 2.31 10.30
C ALA A 28 -3.10 3.71 9.76
N ARG A 29 -1.88 4.18 10.02
CA ARG A 29 -1.37 5.45 9.49
C ARG A 29 -1.33 5.46 7.96
N LEU A 30 -0.82 4.38 7.36
CA LEU A 30 -0.69 4.25 5.91
C LEU A 30 -2.05 4.08 5.23
N TRP A 31 -2.97 3.32 5.85
CA TRP A 31 -4.34 3.18 5.38
C TRP A 31 -5.05 4.54 5.35
N ALA A 32 -4.91 5.34 6.41
CA ALA A 32 -5.48 6.68 6.46
C ALA A 32 -4.94 7.59 5.34
N ALA A 33 -3.62 7.59 5.10
CA ALA A 33 -3.01 8.35 4.01
C ALA A 33 -3.49 7.87 2.63
N GLY A 34 -3.63 6.56 2.43
CA GLY A 34 -4.16 5.98 1.20
C GLY A 34 -5.62 6.36 0.96
N ALA A 35 -6.45 6.37 2.01
CA ALA A 35 -7.85 6.79 1.93
C ALA A 35 -7.99 8.30 1.71
N GLU A 36 -7.06 9.12 2.20
CA GLU A 36 -7.01 10.55 1.89
C GLU A 36 -6.70 10.79 0.40
N ALA A 37 -5.73 10.05 -0.16
CA ALA A 37 -5.39 10.12 -1.57
C ALA A 37 -6.48 9.54 -2.49
N TYR A 38 -7.20 8.51 -2.02
CA TYR A 38 -8.27 7.85 -2.76
C TYR A 38 -9.44 7.46 -1.83
N PRO A 39 -10.43 8.37 -1.64
CA PRO A 39 -11.56 8.18 -0.71
C PRO A 39 -12.37 6.88 -0.88
N PRO A 40 -12.54 6.30 -2.08
CA PRO A 40 -13.30 5.05 -2.24
C PRO A 40 -12.73 3.85 -1.47
N TYR A 41 -11.48 3.89 -0.98
CA TYR A 41 -10.94 2.82 -0.14
C TYR A 41 -11.75 2.57 1.15
N ILE A 42 -12.37 3.62 1.71
CA ILE A 42 -13.25 3.46 2.89
C ILE A 42 -14.46 2.58 2.55
N GLU A 43 -15.06 2.79 1.37
CA GLU A 43 -16.17 1.96 0.91
C GLU A 43 -15.73 0.51 0.66
N TYR A 44 -14.53 0.30 0.11
CA TYR A 44 -14.00 -1.05 -0.14
C TYR A 44 -13.78 -1.82 1.16
N GLN A 45 -13.28 -1.16 2.20
CA GLN A 45 -13.14 -1.76 3.53
C GLN A 45 -14.51 -2.15 4.10
N GLY A 46 -15.55 -1.33 3.89
CA GLY A 46 -16.91 -1.66 4.33
C GLY A 46 -17.54 -2.86 3.61
N LYS A 47 -17.04 -3.23 2.43
CA LYS A 47 -17.56 -4.35 1.61
C LYS A 47 -16.96 -5.72 1.95
N THR A 48 -16.02 -5.80 2.89
CA THR A 48 -15.34 -7.05 3.19
C THR A 48 -14.98 -7.19 4.67
N SER A 49 -14.90 -8.43 5.15
CA SER A 49 -14.45 -8.76 6.50
C SER A 49 -12.94 -9.01 6.57
N ARG A 50 -12.26 -9.20 5.42
CA ARG A 50 -10.80 -9.38 5.39
C ARG A 50 -10.09 -8.05 5.55
N VAL A 51 -8.95 -8.06 6.21
CA VAL A 51 -8.06 -6.88 6.25
C VAL A 51 -7.49 -6.69 4.84
N ILE A 52 -7.70 -5.49 4.27
CA ILE A 52 -7.11 -5.14 2.98
C ILE A 52 -5.59 -4.98 3.18
N PRO A 53 -4.75 -5.74 2.46
CA PRO A 53 -3.30 -5.67 2.62
C PRO A 53 -2.74 -4.32 2.23
N VAL A 54 -1.76 -3.84 2.99
CA VAL A 54 -1.03 -2.60 2.72
C VAL A 54 0.44 -2.95 2.58
N PHE A 55 1.09 -2.43 1.53
CA PHE A 55 2.50 -2.63 1.27
C PHE A 55 3.23 -1.30 1.28
N ILE A 56 4.49 -1.32 1.72
CA ILE A 56 5.43 -0.23 1.49
C ILE A 56 6.41 -0.71 0.42
N ALA A 57 6.67 0.17 -0.55
CA ALA A 57 7.72 -0.01 -1.55
C ALA A 57 8.87 0.94 -1.22
N GLU A 58 10.06 0.40 -0.99
CA GLU A 58 11.27 1.17 -0.67
C GLU A 58 12.25 1.04 -1.84
N PRO A 59 12.88 2.13 -2.34
CA PRO A 59 13.89 2.05 -3.38
C PRO A 59 15.04 1.11 -3.00
N VAL A 60 15.52 0.33 -3.98
CA VAL A 60 16.74 -0.51 -3.87
C VAL A 60 17.98 0.18 -4.42
#